data_AF-H0J3Q2-F1
#
_entry.id   AF-H0J3Q2-F1
#
_cell.length_a   1.000
_cell.length_b   1.000
_cell.length_c   1.000
_cell.angle_alpha   90.00
_cell.angle_beta   90.00
_cell.angle_gamma   90.00
#
_symmetry.space_group_name_H-M   'P 1'
#
loop_
_entity.id
_entity.type
_entity.pdbx_description
1 polymer ?
#
loop_
_entity_poly.entity_id
_entity_poly.type
_entity_poly.pdbx_seq_one_letter_code
_entity_poly.pdbx_strand_id
1 'polypeptide(L)'
;MAFHIIEGNIFTSDCQTIVNTVNCVGVMGAGIALECRLRYPKMYERYVEICQKGQLDIGRLWLYRTDSRWILNFPTKKHWRYPSKEAYLRQGLEKFTATYAQKGIRSIAMPLLGADKGGIDPEISLSLIQEHLANGHEGLHIEVYRYDPTAHDDVFERFKARLLRETSVHIQNASGLKPKALENLREALQRDDIVQLNQLLQVKGVGLATLEKAFRYAQAPDATAHDLFAAESATN
;
A
#
# COMPACT_ATOMS: atom_id res chain seq x y z
N MET A 1 -17.49 -9.83 16.22
CA MET A 1 -16.27 -9.06 15.89
C MET A 1 -15.14 -10.06 15.76
N ALA A 2 -14.32 -9.96 14.74
CA ALA A 2 -13.20 -10.86 14.50
C ALA A 2 -11.94 -10.00 14.33
N PHE A 3 -11.04 -10.06 15.30
CA PHE A 3 -9.77 -9.33 15.33
C PHE A 3 -8.65 -10.36 15.31
N HIS A 4 -7.85 -10.37 14.25
CA HIS A 4 -6.80 -11.36 14.05
C HIS A 4 -5.45 -10.69 13.89
N ILE A 5 -4.44 -11.23 14.56
CA ILE A 5 -3.05 -10.86 14.33
C ILE A 5 -2.45 -11.94 13.44
N ILE A 6 -1.91 -11.53 12.30
CA ILE A 6 -1.43 -12.43 11.25
C ILE A 6 0.02 -12.08 10.95
N GLU A 7 0.88 -13.09 10.82
CA GLU A 7 2.21 -12.93 10.25
C GLU A 7 2.13 -13.27 8.76
N GLY A 8 2.52 -12.35 7.89
CA GLY A 8 2.37 -12.56 6.45
C GLY A 8 2.46 -11.29 5.60
N ASN A 9 1.91 -11.39 4.39
CA ASN A 9 1.80 -10.30 3.43
C ASN A 9 0.37 -9.74 3.42
N ILE A 10 0.20 -8.49 3.85
CA ILE A 10 -1.11 -7.82 3.91
C ILE A 10 -1.86 -7.80 2.57
N PHE A 11 -1.14 -7.84 1.44
CA PHE A 11 -1.77 -7.83 0.12
C PHE A 11 -2.47 -9.14 -0.25
N THR A 12 -2.22 -10.24 0.47
CA THR A 12 -2.95 -11.50 0.30
C THR A 12 -4.21 -11.60 1.18
N SER A 13 -4.52 -10.57 1.97
CA SER A 13 -5.74 -10.53 2.76
C SER A 13 -7.00 -10.59 1.89
N ASP A 14 -8.06 -11.24 2.38
CA ASP A 14 -9.40 -11.18 1.77
C ASP A 14 -10.22 -9.98 2.26
N CYS A 15 -9.64 -9.12 3.08
CA CYS A 15 -10.31 -7.90 3.53
C CYS A 15 -10.60 -6.96 2.35
N GLN A 16 -11.81 -6.39 2.39
CA GLN A 16 -12.29 -5.40 1.43
C GLN A 16 -11.36 -4.19 1.36
N THR A 17 -10.83 -3.76 2.51
CA THR A 17 -9.97 -2.58 2.64
C THR A 17 -8.59 -2.96 3.15
N ILE A 18 -7.54 -2.45 2.51
CA ILE A 18 -6.16 -2.51 3.00
C ILE A 18 -5.73 -1.10 3.42
N VAL A 19 -5.08 -0.98 4.58
CA VAL A 19 -4.47 0.28 5.01
C VAL A 19 -3.11 0.47 4.35
N ASN A 20 -2.94 1.61 3.69
CA ASN A 20 -1.66 2.09 3.20
C ASN A 20 -1.14 3.20 4.12
N THR A 21 0.00 3.00 4.79
CA THR A 21 0.60 4.05 5.61
C THR A 21 1.35 5.05 4.75
N VAL A 22 0.95 6.31 4.77
CA VAL A 22 1.48 7.36 3.88
C VAL A 22 2.05 8.55 4.64
N ASN A 23 2.77 9.42 3.92
CA ASN A 23 3.05 10.78 4.39
C ASN A 23 2.08 11.80 3.79
N CYS A 24 2.24 13.07 4.13
CA CYS A 24 1.38 14.15 3.64
C CYS A 24 1.99 14.95 2.48
N VAL A 25 3.15 14.54 1.94
CA VAL A 25 3.90 15.30 0.91
C VAL A 25 4.02 14.58 -0.44
N GLY A 26 3.20 13.55 -0.70
CA GLY A 26 3.09 12.97 -2.04
C GLY A 26 4.18 11.96 -2.40
N VAL A 27 4.89 11.37 -1.43
CA VAL A 27 5.99 10.42 -1.72
C VAL A 27 5.64 9.00 -1.28
N MET A 28 5.64 8.05 -2.21
CA MET A 28 5.54 6.61 -1.92
C MET A 28 6.77 5.90 -2.48
N GLY A 29 7.83 5.79 -1.67
CA GLY A 29 9.16 5.34 -2.12
C GLY A 29 9.70 4.08 -1.45
N ALA A 30 9.06 3.58 -0.39
CA ALA A 30 9.50 2.38 0.32
C ALA A 30 8.33 1.73 1.06
N GLY A 31 8.54 0.48 1.52
CA GLY A 31 7.58 -0.28 2.34
C GLY A 31 6.23 -0.47 1.66
N ILE A 32 5.17 -0.55 2.46
CA ILE A 32 3.80 -0.74 1.96
C ILE A 32 3.33 0.39 1.02
N ALA A 33 3.81 1.62 1.21
CA ALA A 33 3.46 2.73 0.34
C ALA A 33 3.96 2.51 -1.10
N LEU A 34 5.18 1.98 -1.24
CA LEU A 34 5.72 1.61 -2.53
C LEU A 34 4.91 0.49 -3.19
N GLU A 35 4.57 -0.55 -2.43
CA GLU A 35 3.71 -1.63 -2.90
C GLU A 35 2.38 -1.09 -3.44
N CYS A 36 1.71 -0.22 -2.67
CA CYS A 36 0.48 0.43 -3.10
C CYS A 36 0.67 1.32 -4.35
N ARG A 37 1.81 1.99 -4.50
CA ARG A 37 2.13 2.75 -5.72
C ARG A 37 2.27 1.86 -6.94
N LEU A 38 2.92 0.70 -6.80
CA LEU A 38 3.07 -0.25 -7.91
C LEU A 38 1.72 -0.88 -8.24
N ARG A 39 1.01 -1.40 -7.24
CA ARG A 39 -0.30 -2.07 -7.37
C ARG A 39 -1.40 -1.14 -7.88
N TYR A 40 -1.43 0.12 -7.44
CA TYR A 40 -2.49 1.09 -7.73
C TYR A 40 -1.91 2.41 -8.28
N PRO A 41 -1.40 2.44 -9.53
CA PRO A 41 -0.71 3.61 -10.07
C PRO A 41 -1.61 4.85 -10.17
N LYS A 42 -2.89 4.67 -10.54
CA LYS A 42 -3.89 5.76 -10.57
C LYS A 42 -4.17 6.35 -9.19
N MET A 43 -4.15 5.51 -8.14
CA MET A 43 -4.26 5.97 -6.75
C MET A 43 -3.04 6.82 -6.38
N TYR A 44 -1.84 6.40 -6.77
CA TYR A 44 -0.63 7.19 -6.51
C TYR A 44 -0.63 8.54 -7.23
N GLU A 45 -1.04 8.61 -8.49
CA GLU A 45 -1.19 9.88 -9.23
C GLU A 45 -2.11 10.84 -8.47
N ARG A 46 -3.27 10.34 -8.03
CA ARG A 46 -4.24 11.12 -7.26
C ARG A 46 -3.73 11.53 -5.88
N TYR A 47 -3.05 10.63 -5.18
CA TYR A 47 -2.41 10.91 -3.89
C TYR A 47 -1.46 12.10 -3.98
N VAL A 48 -0.64 12.15 -5.04
CA VAL A 48 0.30 13.26 -5.27
C VAL A 48 -0.46 14.58 -5.41
N GLU A 49 -1.52 14.62 -6.21
CA GLU A 49 -2.35 15.83 -6.38
C GLU A 49 -2.98 16.30 -5.07
N ILE A 50 -3.55 15.37 -4.29
CA ILE A 50 -4.17 15.66 -2.99
C ILE A 50 -3.14 16.28 -2.03
N CYS A 51 -1.94 15.71 -1.96
CA CYS A 51 -0.86 16.23 -1.13
C CYS A 51 -0.37 17.60 -1.61
N GLN A 52 -0.21 17.80 -2.92
CA GLN A 52 0.19 19.10 -3.48
C GLN A 52 -0.82 20.20 -3.16
N LYS A 53 -2.12 19.87 -3.10
CA LYS A 53 -3.19 20.78 -2.69
C LYS A 53 -3.29 20.97 -1.17
N GLY A 54 -2.42 20.33 -0.38
CA GLY A 54 -2.46 20.38 1.09
C GLY A 54 -3.72 19.74 1.69
N GLN A 55 -4.39 18.86 0.95
CA GLN A 55 -5.67 18.31 1.37
C GLN A 55 -5.53 17.05 2.22
N LEU A 56 -4.36 16.41 2.27
CA LEU A 56 -4.11 15.28 3.16
C LEU A 56 -3.25 15.74 4.34
N ASP A 57 -3.69 15.38 5.55
CA ASP A 57 -2.93 15.65 6.77
C ASP A 57 -3.16 14.56 7.84
N ILE A 58 -2.38 14.58 8.91
CA ILE A 58 -2.57 13.69 10.08
C ILE A 58 -4.02 13.76 10.56
N GLY A 59 -4.62 12.60 10.83
CA GLY A 59 -6.03 12.48 11.21
C GLY A 59 -7.02 12.63 10.04
N ARG A 60 -6.56 12.91 8.81
CA ARG A 60 -7.39 12.94 7.61
C ARG A 60 -7.10 11.73 6.73
N LEU A 61 -7.97 10.74 6.81
CA LEU A 61 -7.85 9.51 6.03
C LEU A 61 -8.44 9.68 4.63
N TRP A 62 -7.82 9.07 3.62
CA TRP A 62 -8.35 9.06 2.26
C TRP A 62 -8.60 7.63 1.78
N LEU A 63 -9.87 7.33 1.48
CA LEU A 63 -10.28 6.04 0.95
C LEU A 63 -10.33 6.09 -0.59
N TYR A 64 -9.52 5.26 -1.23
CA TYR A 64 -9.54 5.01 -2.67
C TYR A 64 -10.27 3.68 -2.94
N ARG A 65 -11.23 3.67 -3.87
CA ARG A 65 -12.06 2.49 -4.16
C ARG A 65 -11.87 2.01 -5.59
N THR A 66 -11.66 0.71 -5.75
CA THR A 66 -11.87 -0.01 -7.01
C THR A 66 -12.97 -1.06 -6.81
N ASP A 67 -13.37 -1.71 -7.90
CA ASP A 67 -14.32 -2.83 -7.84
C ASP A 67 -13.77 -4.04 -7.09
N SER A 68 -12.44 -4.22 -7.12
CA SER A 68 -11.77 -5.40 -6.53
C SER A 68 -11.30 -5.18 -5.11
N ARG A 69 -10.82 -3.97 -4.77
CA ARG A 69 -10.20 -3.70 -3.48
C ARG A 69 -10.19 -2.22 -3.12
N TRP A 70 -10.31 -1.91 -1.83
CA TRP A 70 -10.22 -0.55 -1.32
C TRP A 70 -8.90 -0.31 -0.61
N ILE A 71 -8.35 0.89 -0.76
CA ILE A 71 -7.10 1.31 -0.12
C ILE A 71 -7.38 2.53 0.76
N LEU A 72 -7.23 2.36 2.07
CA LEU A 72 -7.32 3.44 3.04
C LEU A 72 -5.94 4.03 3.27
N ASN A 73 -5.67 5.17 2.65
CA ASN A 73 -4.44 5.93 2.85
C ASN A 73 -4.49 6.61 4.22
N PHE A 74 -3.63 6.15 5.12
CA PHE A 74 -3.55 6.52 6.52
C PHE A 74 -2.26 7.32 6.76
N PRO A 75 -2.35 8.64 6.97
CA PRO A 75 -1.17 9.45 7.23
C PRO A 75 -0.52 9.11 8.57
N THR A 76 0.65 8.47 8.54
CA THR A 76 1.47 8.21 9.74
C THR A 76 2.65 9.16 9.84
N LYS A 77 2.88 10.00 8.82
CA LYS A 77 4.00 10.95 8.78
C LYS A 77 3.56 12.27 8.14
N LYS A 78 4.06 13.41 8.62
CA LYS A 78 3.90 14.68 7.91
C LYS A 78 4.79 14.69 6.65
N HIS A 79 6.10 14.51 6.84
CA HIS A 79 7.08 14.40 5.78
C HIS A 79 7.80 13.04 5.87
N TRP A 80 8.15 12.43 4.74
CA TRP A 80 8.76 11.10 4.70
C TRP A 80 10.13 11.00 5.40
N ARG A 81 10.87 12.11 5.51
CA ARG A 81 12.19 12.22 6.19
C ARG A 81 12.14 12.15 7.72
N TYR A 82 11.04 12.54 8.35
CA TYR A 82 10.93 12.61 9.82
C TYR A 82 10.28 11.35 10.38
N PRO A 83 10.45 10.97 11.65
CA PRO A 83 9.78 9.81 12.23
C PRO A 83 8.26 9.99 12.32
N SER A 84 7.56 8.88 12.55
CA SER A 84 6.15 8.88 12.96
C SER A 84 6.03 9.30 14.43
N LYS A 85 4.80 9.54 14.90
CA LYS A 85 4.50 9.81 16.31
C LYS A 85 3.25 9.03 16.71
N GLU A 86 3.20 8.52 17.94
CA GLU A 86 1.99 7.85 18.46
C GLU A 86 0.74 8.72 18.36
N ALA A 87 0.88 10.03 18.60
CA ALA A 87 -0.21 10.99 18.45
C ALA A 87 -0.78 11.04 17.03
N TYR A 88 0.01 10.72 15.99
CA TYR A 88 -0.48 10.66 14.61
C TYR A 88 -1.34 9.42 14.38
N LEU A 89 -0.94 8.30 14.99
CA LEU A 89 -1.66 7.03 14.93
C LEU A 89 -3.00 7.13 15.67
N ARG A 90 -3.00 7.69 16.89
CA ARG A 90 -4.22 7.92 17.68
C ARG A 90 -5.24 8.75 16.88
N GLN A 91 -4.84 9.91 16.36
CA GLN A 91 -5.73 10.75 15.54
C GLN A 91 -6.30 10.03 14.31
N GLY A 92 -5.49 9.23 13.62
CA GLY A 92 -5.96 8.46 12.47
C GLY A 92 -6.89 7.31 12.87
N LEU A 93 -6.63 6.62 13.98
CA LEU A 93 -7.47 5.55 14.50
C LEU A 93 -8.81 6.10 15.01
N GLU A 94 -8.81 7.22 15.74
CA GLU A 94 -10.01 7.95 16.15
C GLU A 94 -10.85 8.39 14.94
N LYS A 95 -10.21 8.91 13.88
CA LYS A 95 -10.94 9.25 12.65
C LYS A 95 -11.52 8.01 11.98
N PHE A 96 -10.79 6.90 11.97
CA PHE A 96 -11.24 5.65 11.38
C PHE A 96 -12.46 5.11 12.14
N THR A 97 -12.40 4.98 13.46
CA THR A 97 -13.51 4.50 14.30
C THR A 97 -14.76 5.35 14.12
N ALA A 98 -14.60 6.67 14.01
CA ALA A 98 -15.72 7.59 13.81
C ALA A 98 -16.39 7.49 12.43
N THR A 99 -15.72 6.95 11.40
CA THR A 99 -16.19 7.09 10.01
C THR A 99 -16.27 5.80 9.19
N TYR A 100 -15.67 4.68 9.64
CA TYR A 100 -15.58 3.46 8.82
C TYR A 100 -16.95 2.93 8.38
N ALA A 101 -17.94 2.92 9.29
CA ALA A 101 -19.27 2.39 9.02
C ALA A 101 -20.01 3.23 7.97
N GLN A 102 -19.95 4.56 8.09
CA GLN A 102 -20.52 5.50 7.11
C GLN A 102 -19.83 5.38 5.74
N LYS A 103 -18.52 5.09 5.75
CA LYS A 103 -17.74 4.80 4.54
C LYS A 103 -17.94 3.37 4.04
N GLY A 104 -18.81 2.56 4.65
CA GLY A 104 -19.17 1.22 4.20
C GLY A 104 -18.06 0.18 4.34
N ILE A 105 -17.04 0.42 5.17
CA ILE A 105 -15.95 -0.52 5.42
C ILE A 105 -16.46 -1.63 6.33
N ARG A 106 -16.41 -2.88 5.86
CA ARG A 106 -16.87 -4.07 6.62
C ARG A 106 -15.73 -5.01 7.02
N SER A 107 -14.62 -4.95 6.30
CA SER A 107 -13.40 -5.68 6.64
C SER A 107 -12.16 -4.86 6.29
N ILE A 108 -11.17 -4.88 7.17
CA ILE A 108 -9.95 -4.09 7.04
C ILE A 108 -8.71 -4.86 7.48
N ALA A 109 -7.69 -4.85 6.62
CA ALA A 109 -6.35 -5.29 6.96
C ALA A 109 -5.46 -4.08 7.22
N MET A 110 -4.78 -4.07 8.37
CA MET A 110 -3.86 -3.02 8.79
C MET A 110 -2.44 -3.57 8.94
N PRO A 111 -1.40 -2.86 8.49
CA PRO A 111 -0.05 -3.15 8.94
C PRO A 111 0.14 -2.61 10.36
N LEU A 112 1.25 -2.96 11.02
CA LEU A 112 1.72 -2.20 12.17
C LEU A 112 2.03 -0.75 11.77
N LEU A 113 1.14 0.16 12.16
CA LEU A 113 1.16 1.56 11.78
C LEU A 113 2.43 2.26 12.27
N GLY A 114 3.17 2.89 11.35
CA GLY A 114 4.35 3.68 11.69
C GLY A 114 5.54 2.88 12.24
N ALA A 115 5.50 1.55 12.23
CA ALA A 115 6.53 0.73 12.87
C ALA A 115 7.84 0.69 12.07
N ASP A 116 7.78 0.33 10.78
CA ASP A 116 8.97 0.21 9.90
C ASP A 116 9.64 1.57 9.65
N LYS A 117 9.25 2.31 8.60
CA LYS A 117 9.89 3.60 8.25
C LYS A 117 9.51 4.76 9.17
N GLY A 118 8.69 4.52 10.19
CA GLY A 118 8.25 5.52 11.15
C GLY A 118 8.97 5.44 12.50
N GLY A 119 9.57 4.28 12.84
CA GLY A 119 10.32 4.09 14.09
C GLY A 119 9.46 3.95 15.35
N ILE A 120 8.16 3.70 15.22
CA ILE A 120 7.30 3.33 16.36
C ILE A 120 7.58 1.88 16.72
N ASP A 121 7.64 1.57 18.01
CA ASP A 121 7.78 0.18 18.44
C ASP A 121 6.59 -0.67 17.93
N PRO A 122 6.83 -1.84 17.31
CA PRO A 122 5.78 -2.76 16.84
C PRO A 122 4.68 -3.06 17.87
N GLU A 123 5.05 -3.26 19.13
CA GLU A 123 4.10 -3.57 20.21
C GLU A 123 3.31 -2.34 20.64
N ILE A 124 3.93 -1.15 20.64
CA ILE A 124 3.20 0.11 20.85
C ILE A 124 2.18 0.31 19.73
N SER A 125 2.57 0.10 18.48
CA SER A 125 1.67 0.22 17.34
C SER A 125 0.49 -0.74 17.45
N LEU A 126 0.75 -2.02 17.74
CA LEU A 126 -0.30 -3.02 17.94
C LEU A 126 -1.23 -2.66 19.11
N SER A 127 -0.67 -2.23 20.24
CA SER A 127 -1.44 -1.82 21.41
C SER A 127 -2.39 -0.67 21.09
N LEU A 128 -1.93 0.34 20.35
CA LEU A 128 -2.78 1.45 19.89
C LEU A 128 -3.93 0.97 19.00
N ILE A 129 -3.65 0.06 18.07
CA ILE A 129 -4.69 -0.52 17.19
C ILE A 129 -5.72 -1.28 18.02
N GLN A 130 -5.27 -2.11 18.98
CA GLN A 130 -6.15 -2.87 19.86
C GLN A 130 -7.00 -1.97 20.76
N GLU A 131 -6.40 -0.94 21.36
CA GLU A 131 -7.09 0.04 22.22
C GLU A 131 -8.31 0.64 21.50
N HIS A 132 -8.16 0.96 20.22
CA HIS A 132 -9.21 1.62 19.45
C HIS A 132 -10.20 0.64 18.80
N LEU A 133 -9.76 -0.57 18.44
CA LEU A 133 -10.49 -1.44 17.52
C LEU A 133 -10.86 -2.82 18.07
N ALA A 134 -10.30 -3.24 19.21
CA ALA A 134 -10.57 -4.57 19.76
C ALA A 134 -11.96 -4.68 20.43
N ASN A 135 -12.69 -3.59 20.61
CA ASN A 135 -14.05 -3.60 21.19
C ASN A 135 -14.90 -2.50 20.56
N GLY A 136 -16.24 -2.66 20.59
CA GLY A 136 -17.19 -1.62 20.19
C GLY A 136 -17.44 -1.47 18.68
N HIS A 137 -16.93 -2.40 17.86
CA HIS A 137 -17.05 -2.38 16.38
C HIS A 137 -17.71 -3.67 15.87
N GLU A 138 -18.97 -3.89 16.26
CA GLU A 138 -19.74 -5.04 15.77
C GLU A 138 -19.88 -5.00 14.24
N GLY A 139 -19.69 -6.16 13.59
CA GLY A 139 -19.76 -6.28 12.13
C GLY A 139 -18.50 -5.86 11.37
N LEU A 140 -17.47 -5.35 12.04
CA LEU A 140 -16.16 -5.10 11.43
C LEU A 140 -15.23 -6.31 11.62
N HIS A 141 -14.71 -6.84 10.51
CA HIS A 141 -13.61 -7.82 10.51
C HIS A 141 -12.26 -7.08 10.40
N ILE A 142 -11.32 -7.41 11.29
CA ILE A 142 -10.03 -6.70 11.38
C ILE A 142 -8.91 -7.73 11.36
N GLU A 143 -7.96 -7.51 10.47
CA GLU A 143 -6.69 -8.22 10.42
C GLU A 143 -5.55 -7.22 10.68
N VAL A 144 -4.62 -7.56 11.56
CA VAL A 144 -3.40 -6.79 11.80
C VAL A 144 -2.19 -7.63 11.40
N TYR A 145 -1.44 -7.13 10.43
CA TYR A 145 -0.32 -7.85 9.83
C TYR A 145 1.01 -7.45 10.48
N ARG A 146 1.71 -8.46 11.00
CA ARG A 146 3.16 -8.46 11.18
C ARG A 146 3.78 -8.90 9.86
N TYR A 147 4.61 -8.04 9.28
CA TYR A 147 5.17 -8.28 7.96
C TYR A 147 6.17 -9.43 7.98
N ASP A 148 5.92 -10.44 7.15
CA ASP A 148 6.85 -11.52 6.85
C ASP A 148 7.47 -11.30 5.46
N PRO A 149 8.80 -11.08 5.35
CA PRO A 149 9.47 -10.89 4.07
C PRO A 149 9.53 -12.15 3.20
N THR A 150 9.21 -13.32 3.75
CA THR A 150 9.19 -14.60 3.04
C THR A 150 7.79 -15.05 2.64
N ALA A 151 6.76 -14.32 3.08
CA ALA A 151 5.38 -14.64 2.75
C ALA A 151 5.12 -14.52 1.24
N HIS A 152 4.20 -15.36 0.78
CA HIS A 152 3.76 -15.40 -0.61
C HIS A 152 3.13 -14.08 -1.09
N ASP A 153 3.30 -13.77 -2.37
CA ASP A 153 2.70 -12.62 -3.05
C ASP A 153 2.19 -13.03 -4.44
N ASP A 154 0.87 -13.17 -4.54
CA ASP A 154 0.20 -13.66 -5.74
C ASP A 154 0.42 -12.74 -6.95
N VAL A 155 0.54 -11.44 -6.72
CA VAL A 155 0.81 -10.44 -7.75
C VAL A 155 2.26 -10.53 -8.21
N PHE A 156 3.21 -10.72 -7.29
CA PHE A 156 4.62 -10.96 -7.64
C PHE A 156 4.77 -12.22 -8.50
N GLU A 157 4.11 -13.32 -8.15
CA GLU A 157 4.20 -14.56 -8.92
C GLU A 157 3.62 -14.40 -10.34
N ARG A 158 2.47 -13.73 -10.48
CA ARG A 158 1.92 -13.40 -11.82
C ARG A 158 2.84 -12.48 -12.61
N PHE A 159 3.42 -11.47 -11.95
CA PHE A 159 4.38 -10.55 -12.53
C PHE A 159 5.62 -11.29 -13.05
N LYS A 160 6.23 -12.13 -12.20
CA LYS A 160 7.36 -13.01 -12.51
C LYS A 160 7.07 -13.90 -13.70
N ALA A 161 5.97 -14.66 -13.66
CA ALA A 161 5.58 -15.57 -14.72
C ALA A 161 5.42 -14.86 -16.07
N ARG A 162 4.76 -13.69 -16.08
CA ARG A 162 4.56 -12.91 -17.30
C ARG A 162 5.87 -12.39 -17.89
N LEU A 163 6.72 -11.79 -17.05
CA LEU A 163 7.99 -11.23 -17.49
C LEU A 163 8.99 -12.29 -17.96
N LEU A 164 8.94 -13.51 -17.41
CA LEU A 164 9.84 -14.59 -17.83
C LEU A 164 9.37 -15.32 -19.09
N ARG A 165 8.05 -15.43 -19.30
CA ARG A 165 7.45 -16.11 -20.46
C ARG A 165 7.69 -15.38 -21.78
N GLU A 166 7.61 -14.05 -21.77
CA GLU A 166 7.68 -13.23 -22.98
C GLU A 166 9.14 -12.89 -23.36
N THR A 167 9.39 -12.62 -24.64
CA THR A 167 10.73 -12.32 -25.14
C THR A 167 11.17 -10.92 -24.72
N SER A 168 12.47 -10.72 -24.50
CA SER A 168 13.02 -9.42 -24.12
C SER A 168 12.69 -8.33 -25.15
N VAL A 169 12.69 -8.65 -26.45
CA VAL A 169 12.37 -7.71 -27.52
C VAL A 169 10.91 -7.25 -27.42
N HIS A 170 9.98 -8.17 -27.20
CA HIS A 170 8.56 -7.82 -27.07
C HIS A 170 8.31 -6.92 -25.86
N ILE A 171 8.84 -7.29 -24.69
CA ILE A 171 8.71 -6.51 -23.46
C ILE A 171 9.28 -5.10 -23.65
N GLN A 172 10.47 -4.96 -24.24
CA GLN A 172 11.09 -3.66 -24.46
C GLN A 172 10.24 -2.76 -25.36
N ASN A 173 9.73 -3.31 -26.47
CA ASN A 173 8.89 -2.55 -27.40
C ASN A 173 7.57 -2.10 -26.75
N ALA A 174 6.94 -2.96 -25.94
CA ALA A 174 5.66 -2.66 -25.30
C ALA A 174 5.79 -1.73 -24.08
N SER A 175 6.87 -1.84 -23.31
CA SER A 175 7.05 -1.13 -22.03
C SER A 175 7.99 0.07 -22.07
N GLY A 176 8.82 0.19 -23.12
CA GLY A 176 9.90 1.17 -23.19
C GLY A 176 10.99 0.96 -22.13
N LEU A 177 11.17 -0.28 -21.66
CA LEU A 177 12.27 -0.66 -20.77
C LEU A 177 13.60 -0.67 -21.52
N LYS A 178 14.66 -0.21 -20.85
CA LYS A 178 16.02 -0.28 -21.40
C LYS A 178 16.53 -1.72 -21.34
N PRO A 179 17.33 -2.19 -22.31
CA PRO A 179 17.84 -3.57 -22.35
C PRO A 179 18.48 -4.01 -21.03
N LYS A 180 19.44 -3.23 -20.52
CA LYS A 180 20.15 -3.58 -19.27
C LYS A 180 19.25 -3.61 -18.04
N ALA A 181 18.23 -2.75 -17.99
CA ALA A 181 17.30 -2.72 -16.88
C ALA A 181 16.37 -3.94 -16.88
N LEU A 182 15.95 -4.40 -18.06
CA LEU A 182 15.15 -5.61 -18.21
C LEU A 182 15.98 -6.86 -17.89
N GLU A 183 17.24 -6.91 -18.32
CA GLU A 183 18.18 -8.00 -17.98
C GLU A 183 18.32 -8.14 -16.46
N ASN A 184 18.70 -7.06 -15.76
CA ASN A 184 18.84 -7.07 -14.29
C ASN A 184 17.53 -7.48 -13.59
N LEU A 185 16.37 -7.04 -14.11
CA LEU A 185 15.06 -7.40 -13.57
C LEU A 185 14.76 -8.90 -13.77
N ARG A 186 15.06 -9.48 -14.94
CA ARG A 186 14.84 -10.91 -15.18
C ARG A 186 15.79 -11.79 -14.39
N GLU A 187 17.03 -11.35 -14.17
CA GLU A 187 17.96 -12.01 -13.25
C GLU A 187 17.40 -11.99 -11.83
N ALA A 188 16.89 -10.84 -11.36
CA ALA A 188 16.26 -10.73 -10.06
C ALA A 188 15.07 -11.68 -9.87
N LEU A 189 14.18 -11.75 -10.87
CA LEU A 189 12.99 -12.60 -10.82
C LEU A 189 13.30 -14.10 -10.75
N GLN A 190 14.51 -14.52 -11.11
CA GLN A 190 14.96 -15.90 -11.02
C GLN A 190 15.61 -16.24 -9.67
N ARG A 191 15.80 -15.27 -8.78
CA ARG A 191 16.36 -15.52 -7.46
C ARG A 191 15.29 -16.03 -6.51
N ASP A 192 15.64 -17.01 -5.68
CA ASP A 192 14.73 -17.59 -4.69
C ASP A 192 14.53 -16.71 -3.45
N ASP A 193 15.44 -15.76 -3.21
CA ASP A 193 15.36 -14.82 -2.09
C ASP A 193 14.50 -13.57 -2.38
N ILE A 194 13.92 -13.49 -3.58
CA ILE A 194 12.99 -12.44 -3.98
C ILE A 194 11.63 -13.07 -4.26
N VAL A 195 10.68 -12.79 -3.36
CA VAL A 195 9.32 -13.34 -3.37
C VAL A 195 8.23 -12.26 -3.30
N GLN A 196 8.60 -10.97 -3.18
CA GLN A 196 7.66 -9.84 -3.10
C GLN A 196 8.13 -8.64 -3.95
N LEU A 197 7.21 -7.78 -4.39
CA LEU A 197 7.51 -6.68 -5.33
C LEU A 197 8.50 -5.64 -4.79
N ASN A 198 8.34 -5.24 -3.52
CA ASN A 198 9.18 -4.24 -2.85
C ASN A 198 10.66 -4.64 -2.79
N GLN A 199 10.98 -5.94 -2.77
CA GLN A 199 12.34 -6.48 -2.72
C GLN A 199 13.10 -6.21 -4.02
N LEU A 200 12.40 -6.08 -5.15
CA LEU A 200 13.03 -5.81 -6.45
C LEU A 200 13.77 -4.47 -6.49
N LEU A 201 13.40 -3.48 -5.67
CA LEU A 201 14.17 -2.22 -5.55
C LEU A 201 15.53 -2.38 -4.88
N GLN A 202 15.77 -3.47 -4.17
CA GLN A 202 17.06 -3.75 -3.54
C GLN A 202 18.08 -4.28 -4.56
N VAL A 203 17.63 -4.63 -5.77
CA VAL A 203 18.48 -5.16 -6.84
C VAL A 203 19.20 -4.03 -7.54
N LYS A 204 20.53 -4.14 -7.60
CA LYS A 204 21.38 -3.18 -8.32
C LYS A 204 20.94 -3.06 -9.77
N GLY A 205 20.64 -1.83 -10.20
CA GLY A 205 20.24 -1.54 -11.58
C GLY A 205 18.74 -1.72 -11.86
N VAL A 206 17.93 -2.07 -10.86
CA VAL A 206 16.47 -2.04 -10.93
C VAL A 206 15.95 -0.84 -10.14
N GLY A 207 15.63 0.24 -10.87
CA GLY A 207 15.09 1.46 -10.28
C GLY A 207 13.57 1.49 -10.24
N LEU A 208 13.01 2.45 -9.51
CA LEU A 208 11.56 2.64 -9.41
C LEU A 208 10.87 2.81 -10.77
N ALA A 209 11.44 3.65 -11.65
CA ALA A 209 10.90 3.84 -12.99
C ALA A 209 10.94 2.55 -13.85
N THR A 210 11.90 1.67 -13.61
CA THR A 210 11.96 0.35 -14.24
C THR A 210 10.79 -0.51 -13.75
N LEU A 211 10.57 -0.56 -12.44
CA LEU A 211 9.46 -1.32 -11.87
C LEU A 211 8.10 -0.79 -12.32
N GLU A 212 7.89 0.52 -12.33
CA GLU A 212 6.62 1.10 -12.80
C GLU A 212 6.31 0.75 -14.25
N LYS A 213 7.31 0.79 -15.14
CA LYS A 213 7.15 0.40 -16.54
C LYS A 213 6.87 -1.08 -16.69
N ALA A 214 7.65 -1.92 -16.02
CA ALA A 214 7.49 -3.37 -16.07
C ALA A 214 6.12 -3.79 -15.53
N PHE A 215 5.70 -3.18 -14.42
CA PHE A 215 4.46 -3.52 -13.75
C PHE A 215 3.23 -2.99 -14.50
N ARG A 216 3.31 -1.78 -15.08
CA ARG A 216 2.27 -1.28 -16.00
C ARG A 216 2.12 -2.17 -17.23
N TYR A 217 3.21 -2.72 -17.75
CA TYR A 217 3.15 -3.70 -18.83
C TYR A 217 2.53 -5.03 -18.36
N ALA A 218 2.85 -5.47 -17.15
CA ALA A 218 2.40 -6.75 -16.61
C ALA A 218 0.95 -6.73 -16.07
N GLN A 219 0.42 -5.57 -15.70
CA GLN A 219 -0.98 -5.38 -15.32
C GLN A 219 -1.83 -5.03 -16.53
N ALA A 220 -3.05 -5.57 -16.61
CA ALA A 220 -4.09 -4.97 -17.46
C ALA A 220 -4.59 -3.68 -16.78
N PRO A 221 -4.98 -2.63 -17.53
CA PRO A 221 -5.34 -1.35 -16.94
C PRO A 221 -6.55 -1.46 -15.99
N ASP A 222 -6.42 -0.92 -14.77
CA ASP A 222 -7.53 -0.72 -13.82
C ASP A 222 -8.61 0.16 -14.47
N ALA A 223 -9.71 -0.44 -14.92
CA ALA A 223 -10.73 0.27 -15.70
C ALA A 223 -11.77 1.04 -14.84
N THR A 224 -11.84 0.84 -13.53
CA THR A 224 -13.02 1.24 -12.73
C THR A 224 -12.66 1.71 -11.30
N ALA A 225 -12.08 2.90 -11.18
CA ALA A 225 -11.83 3.54 -9.89
C ALA A 225 -12.90 4.61 -9.59
N HIS A 226 -13.46 4.60 -8.38
CA HIS A 226 -14.41 5.62 -7.90
C HIS A 226 -13.77 6.44 -6.77
N ASP A 227 -13.57 7.75 -6.99
CA ASP A 227 -12.98 8.71 -6.02
C ASP A 227 -14.08 9.44 -5.23
N LEU A 228 -14.00 9.41 -3.88
CA LEU A 228 -14.95 10.09 -2.98
C LEU A 228 -14.33 11.27 -2.21
N PHE A 229 -13.08 11.65 -2.50
CA PHE A 229 -12.41 12.68 -1.70
C PHE A 229 -13.01 14.09 -1.86
N ALA A 230 -13.68 14.36 -2.98
CA ALA A 230 -14.31 15.66 -3.24
C ALA A 230 -15.61 15.90 -2.46
N ALA A 231 -16.23 14.87 -1.88
CA ALA A 231 -17.49 15.01 -1.14
C ALA A 231 -17.29 15.51 0.31
N GLU A 232 -16.06 15.46 0.85
CA GLU A 232 -15.78 15.76 2.27
C GLU A 232 -15.24 17.17 2.51
N SER A 233 -15.17 18.01 1.48
CA SER A 233 -14.84 19.44 1.62
C SER A 233 -16.07 20.36 1.72
N ALA A 234 -17.28 19.81 1.84
CA ALA A 234 -18.54 20.57 1.86
C ALA A 234 -19.26 20.59 3.23
N THR A 235 -18.68 20.02 4.28
CA THR A 235 -19.23 20.09 5.64
C THR A 235 -18.16 20.50 6.63
N ASN A 236 -17.98 21.82 6.73
CA ASN A 236 -17.59 22.54 7.94
C ASN A 236 -18.39 23.85 7.94
#